data_AF-A0A8A3PFW4-F1
#
_entry.id   AF-A0A8A3PFW4-F1
#
_cell.length_a   1.000
_cell.length_b   1.000
_cell.length_c   1.000
_cell.angle_alpha   90.00
_cell.angle_beta   90.00
_cell.angle_gamma   90.00
#
_symmetry.space_group_name_H-M   'P 1'
#
loop_
_entity.id
_entity.type
_entity.pdbx_description
1 polymer ?
#
loop_
_entity_poly.entity_id
_entity_poly.type
_entity_poly.pdbx_seq_one_letter_code
_entity_poly.pdbx_strand_id
1 'polypeptide(L)'
;LAGGLNTIGIVGTIISAQIVDRFGRRKCLIRGSFGLFLVNAIAASLFEVARNYSSEAISTAPAAVFMLFLFNLCYAATWGTVAFLIPTEIFPSKMRAQGNAFGITGWAIGVGWTTLVNPIIFANLENRTYFFFAGLNLLWIPIVFMFYPETADRSLESINAMLSTSSPLYSKMEAAYQIAGNGEVSATQESTLKDGSMIIEPSAA
;
A
#
# COMPACT_ATOMS: atom_id res chain seq x y z
N LEU A 1 0.43 20.59 18.98
CA LEU A 1 0.47 19.18 18.52
C LEU A 1 0.11 19.05 17.03
N ALA A 2 -1.08 19.49 16.59
CA ALA A 2 -1.52 19.36 15.20
C ALA A 2 -0.56 19.97 14.16
N GLY A 3 -0.05 21.20 14.40
CA GLY A 3 0.93 21.83 13.49
C GLY A 3 2.21 21.01 13.32
N GLY A 4 2.76 20.47 14.41
CA GLY A 4 3.97 19.63 14.36
C GLY A 4 3.76 18.33 13.59
N LEU A 5 2.58 17.72 13.69
CA LEU A 5 2.25 16.50 12.94
C LEU A 5 2.19 16.76 11.44
N ASN A 6 1.63 17.90 11.03
CA ASN A 6 1.62 18.30 9.63
C ASN A 6 3.03 18.55 9.10
N THR A 7 3.87 19.27 9.85
CA THR A 7 5.27 19.53 9.45
C THR A 7 6.06 18.23 9.28
N ILE A 8 5.94 17.29 10.22
CA ILE A 8 6.60 15.97 10.12
C ILE A 8 6.03 15.14 8.97
N GLY A 9 4.74 15.28 8.67
CA GLY A 9 4.13 14.69 7.49
C GLY A 9 4.79 15.15 6.19
N ILE A 10 5.05 16.46 6.04
CA ILE A 10 5.75 17.01 4.87
C ILE A 10 7.15 16.37 4.73
N VAL A 11 7.90 16.29 5.83
CA VAL A 11 9.23 15.65 5.84
C VAL A 11 9.12 14.17 5.46
N GLY A 12 8.14 13.45 6.00
CA GLY A 12 7.86 12.05 5.67
C GLY A 12 7.56 11.84 4.19
N THR A 13 6.76 12.73 3.58
CA THR A 13 6.45 12.67 2.15
C THR A 13 7.68 12.92 1.28
N ILE A 14 8.57 13.84 1.65
CA ILE A 14 9.84 14.07 0.93
C ILE A 14 10.72 12.80 0.98
N ILE A 15 10.82 12.18 2.16
CA ILE A 15 11.52 10.91 2.34
C ILE A 15 10.88 9.80 1.48
N SER A 16 9.55 9.75 1.45
CA SER A 16 8.81 8.79 0.64
C SER A 16 9.20 8.85 -0.83
N ALA A 17 9.37 10.05 -1.40
CA ALA A 17 9.71 10.19 -2.81
C ALA A 17 11.02 9.47 -3.15
N GLN A 18 11.99 9.44 -2.23
CA GLN A 18 13.27 8.75 -2.43
C GLN A 18 13.18 7.24 -2.15
N ILE A 19 12.38 6.84 -1.17
CA ILE A 19 12.25 5.45 -0.73
C ILE A 19 11.41 4.63 -1.72
N VAL A 20 10.28 5.19 -2.19
CA VAL A 20 9.31 4.46 -3.02
C VAL A 20 9.91 4.08 -4.37
N ASP A 21 10.69 4.97 -4.97
CA ASP A 21 11.35 4.71 -6.24
C ASP A 21 12.47 3.68 -6.12
N ARG A 22 13.18 3.62 -4.98
CA ARG A 22 14.30 2.68 -4.80
C ARG A 22 13.88 1.28 -4.32
N PHE A 23 12.85 1.18 -3.49
CA PHE A 23 12.45 -0.08 -2.87
C PHE A 23 11.28 -0.78 -3.55
N GLY A 24 10.55 -0.06 -4.40
CA GLY A 24 9.31 -0.54 -5.01
C GLY A 24 8.10 -0.36 -4.11
N ARG A 25 6.92 -0.35 -4.73
CA ARG A 25 5.65 0.07 -4.09
C ARG A 25 5.17 -1.02 -3.12
N ARG A 26 5.21 -2.29 -3.54
CA ARG A 26 4.74 -3.43 -2.73
C ARG A 26 5.59 -3.65 -1.48
N LYS A 27 6.92 -3.65 -1.64
CA LYS A 27 7.86 -3.80 -0.51
C LYS A 27 7.76 -2.62 0.46
N CYS A 28 7.51 -1.41 -0.06
CA CYS A 28 7.28 -0.22 0.77
C CYS A 28 6.05 -0.39 1.66
N LEU A 29 4.91 -0.84 1.11
CA LEU A 29 3.69 -1.08 1.89
C LEU A 29 3.88 -2.15 2.97
N ILE A 30 4.52 -3.28 2.64
CA ILE A 30 4.77 -4.37 3.61
C ILE A 30 5.68 -3.91 4.75
N ARG A 31 6.80 -3.26 4.42
CA ARG A 31 7.75 -2.74 5.42
C ARG A 31 7.12 -1.61 6.24
N GLY A 32 6.31 -0.78 5.59
CA GLY A 32 5.52 0.28 6.23
C GLY A 32 4.55 -0.28 7.26
N SER A 33 3.76 -1.29 6.89
CA SER A 33 2.84 -1.96 7.83
C SER A 33 3.55 -2.57 9.02
N PHE A 34 4.70 -3.20 8.79
CA PHE A 34 5.52 -3.74 9.88
C PHE A 34 6.07 -2.64 10.80
N GLY A 35 6.52 -1.52 10.23
CA GLY A 35 6.96 -0.35 11.01
C GLY A 35 5.82 0.25 11.84
N LEU A 36 4.64 0.42 11.24
CA LEU A 36 3.45 0.94 11.92
C LEU A 36 2.95 -0.02 13.02
N PHE A 37 3.06 -1.33 12.81
CA PHE A 37 2.81 -2.34 13.84
C PHE A 37 3.76 -2.15 15.03
N LEU A 38 5.06 -2.05 14.78
CA LEU A 38 6.06 -1.91 15.84
C LEU A 38 5.85 -0.63 16.66
N VAL A 39 5.64 0.51 15.99
CA VAL A 39 5.41 1.79 16.67
C VAL A 39 4.12 1.75 17.50
N ASN A 40 3.03 1.18 16.97
CA ASN A 40 1.78 1.04 17.74
C ASN A 40 1.91 0.06 18.91
N ALA A 41 2.65 -1.04 18.76
CA ALA A 41 2.89 -2.00 19.84
C ALA A 41 3.72 -1.39 20.98
N ILE A 42 4.75 -0.59 20.64
CA ILE A 42 5.56 0.14 21.63
C ILE A 42 4.72 1.23 22.30
N ALA A 43 3.95 2.01 21.53
CA ALA A 43 3.04 3.01 22.09
C ALA A 43 2.03 2.39 23.06
N ALA A 44 1.41 1.26 22.68
CA ALA A 44 0.47 0.53 23.53
C ALA A 44 1.12 0.08 24.85
N SER A 45 2.35 -0.42 24.78
CA SER A 45 3.11 -0.86 25.96
C SER A 45 3.45 0.32 26.89
N LEU A 46 3.84 1.46 26.33
CA LEU A 46 4.10 2.69 27.11
C LEU A 46 2.83 3.19 27.81
N PHE A 47 1.67 3.12 27.15
CA PHE A 47 0.39 3.48 27.76
C PHE A 47 -0.02 2.54 28.90
N GLU A 48 0.28 1.24 28.80
CA GLU A 48 0.07 0.29 29.89
C GLU A 48 0.95 0.60 31.11
N VAL A 49 2.24 0.87 30.91
CA VAL A 49 3.16 1.22 32.00
C VAL A 49 2.71 2.50 32.72
N ALA A 50 2.35 3.53 31.97
CA ALA A 50 1.89 4.81 32.52
C ALA A 50 0.63 4.66 33.40
N ARG A 51 -0.23 3.67 33.13
CA ARG A 51 -1.43 3.40 33.91
C ARG A 51 -1.15 2.61 35.19
N ASN A 52 -0.30 1.60 35.10
CA ASN A 52 0.00 0.74 36.27
C ASN A 52 0.93 1.44 37.27
N TYR A 53 1.74 2.39 36.82
CA TYR A 53 2.69 3.14 37.65
C TYR A 53 2.44 4.64 37.49
N SER A 54 1.48 5.18 38.26
CA SER A 54 1.06 6.59 38.19
C SER A 54 2.19 7.58 38.48
N SER A 55 3.20 7.18 39.27
CA SER A 55 4.41 7.97 39.52
C SER A 55 5.33 8.09 38.29
N GLU A 56 5.28 7.13 37.37
CA GLU A 56 6.10 7.12 36.15
C GLU A 56 5.40 7.73 34.94
N ALA A 57 4.08 7.99 35.03
CA ALA A 57 3.27 8.55 33.95
C ALA A 57 3.85 9.85 33.37
N ILE A 58 4.41 10.72 34.24
CA ILE A 58 5.05 11.98 33.84
C ILE A 58 6.33 11.73 33.03
N SER A 59 7.07 10.67 33.35
CA SER A 59 8.31 10.27 32.64
C SER A 59 8.01 9.62 31.28
N THR A 60 6.91 8.86 31.18
CA THR A 60 6.52 8.15 29.96
C THR A 60 5.81 9.01 28.91
N ALA A 61 5.22 10.14 29.30
CA ALA A 61 4.44 10.99 28.41
C ALA A 61 5.23 11.53 27.19
N PRO A 62 6.49 12.03 27.32
CA PRO A 62 7.29 12.45 26.17
C PRO A 62 7.57 11.31 25.19
N ALA A 63 7.78 10.08 25.69
CA ALA A 63 8.02 8.91 24.86
C ALA A 63 6.77 8.54 24.03
N ALA A 64 5.58 8.62 24.63
CA ALA A 64 4.32 8.39 23.92
C ALA A 64 4.09 9.43 22.80
N VAL A 65 4.39 10.70 23.08
CA VAL A 65 4.31 11.78 22.08
C VAL A 65 5.31 11.55 20.93
N PHE A 66 6.54 11.15 21.25
CA PHE A 66 7.53 10.79 20.24
C PHE A 66 7.07 9.63 19.34
N MET A 67 6.47 8.58 19.92
CA MET A 67 5.92 7.47 19.13
C MET A 67 4.79 7.91 18.20
N LEU A 68 3.96 8.88 18.60
CA LEU A 68 2.91 9.44 17.74
C LEU A 68 3.51 10.17 16.52
N PHE A 69 4.56 10.96 16.74
CA PHE A 69 5.29 11.60 15.65
C PHE A 69 5.99 10.59 14.73
N LEU A 70 6.60 9.56 15.31
CA LEU A 70 7.25 8.49 14.55
C LEU A 70 6.23 7.69 13.73
N PHE A 71 5.06 7.39 14.29
CA PHE A 71 3.96 6.77 13.57
C PHE A 71 3.56 7.60 12.35
N ASN A 72 3.36 8.91 12.55
CA ASN A 72 2.99 9.82 11.46
C ASN A 72 4.07 9.91 10.38
N LEU A 73 5.35 9.93 10.77
CA LEU A 73 6.47 9.91 9.84
C LEU A 73 6.51 8.62 9.02
N CYS A 74 6.41 7.45 9.67
CA CYS A 74 6.39 6.16 9.00
C CYS A 74 5.19 6.03 8.06
N TYR A 75 4.02 6.50 8.49
CA TYR A 75 2.80 6.48 7.69
C TYR A 75 2.98 7.36 6.44
N ALA A 76 3.41 8.61 6.61
CA ALA A 76 3.65 9.53 5.51
C ALA A 76 4.75 9.03 4.55
N ALA A 77 5.79 8.37 5.07
CA ALA A 77 6.89 7.83 4.28
C ALA A 77 6.51 6.57 3.46
N THR A 78 5.40 5.89 3.80
CA THR A 78 5.01 4.61 3.21
C THR A 78 3.57 4.63 2.71
N TRP A 79 2.60 4.30 3.57
CA TRP A 79 1.20 4.16 3.22
C TRP A 79 0.56 5.45 2.71
N GLY A 80 0.90 6.60 3.31
CA GLY A 80 0.29 7.88 3.00
C GLY A 80 0.54 8.38 1.58
N THR A 81 1.61 7.93 0.92
CA THR A 81 1.96 8.31 -0.45
C THR A 81 1.68 7.17 -1.42
N VAL A 82 2.10 5.95 -1.09
CA VAL A 82 2.00 4.79 -1.98
C VAL A 82 0.53 4.43 -2.26
N ALA A 83 -0.36 4.61 -1.28
CA ALA A 83 -1.79 4.34 -1.49
C ALA A 83 -2.42 5.21 -2.58
N PHE A 84 -1.91 6.42 -2.81
CA PHE A 84 -2.38 7.30 -3.88
C PHE A 84 -1.62 7.11 -5.19
N LEU A 85 -0.40 6.57 -5.15
CA LEU A 85 0.40 6.28 -6.34
C LEU A 85 -0.14 5.05 -7.10
N ILE A 86 -0.46 3.98 -6.37
CA ILE A 86 -0.85 2.69 -6.97
C ILE A 86 -2.06 2.80 -7.92
N PRO A 87 -3.16 3.50 -7.59
CA PRO A 87 -4.26 3.71 -8.54
C PRO A 87 -3.79 4.34 -9.86
N THR A 88 -2.86 5.29 -9.79
CA THR A 88 -2.36 5.97 -11.00
C THR A 88 -1.55 5.05 -11.92
N GLU A 89 -0.93 4.01 -11.35
CA GLU A 89 -0.09 3.03 -12.04
C GLU A 89 -0.89 1.81 -12.53
N ILE A 90 -1.94 1.39 -11.82
CA ILE A 90 -2.76 0.22 -12.16
C ILE A 90 -3.76 0.51 -13.30
N PHE A 91 -4.34 1.72 -13.34
CA PHE A 91 -5.38 2.01 -14.33
C PHE A 91 -4.79 2.38 -15.70
N PRO A 92 -5.35 1.84 -16.81
CA PRO A 92 -4.91 2.19 -18.15
C PRO A 92 -5.19 3.67 -18.44
N SER A 93 -4.35 4.30 -19.28
CA SER A 93 -4.37 5.74 -19.54
C SER A 93 -5.75 6.31 -19.90
N LYS A 94 -6.60 5.52 -20.58
CA LYS A 94 -7.96 5.94 -20.97
C LYS A 94 -8.93 6.06 -19.79
N MET A 95 -8.76 5.27 -18.73
CA MET A 95 -9.66 5.21 -17.56
C MET A 95 -9.01 5.67 -16.26
N ARG A 96 -7.73 6.09 -16.31
CA ARG A 96 -6.96 6.50 -15.13
C ARG A 96 -7.66 7.55 -14.27
N ALA A 97 -8.28 8.56 -14.88
CA ALA A 97 -9.00 9.60 -14.15
C ALA A 97 -10.19 9.04 -13.35
N GLN A 98 -10.98 8.15 -13.95
CA GLN A 98 -12.13 7.51 -13.31
C GLN A 98 -11.69 6.54 -12.20
N GLY A 99 -10.64 5.75 -12.46
CA GLY A 99 -10.07 4.84 -11.48
C GLY A 99 -9.47 5.56 -10.27
N ASN A 100 -8.76 6.67 -10.49
CA ASN A 100 -8.25 7.52 -9.41
C ASN A 100 -9.39 8.12 -8.58
N ALA A 101 -10.47 8.58 -9.23
CA ALA A 101 -11.64 9.10 -8.52
C ALA A 101 -12.24 8.04 -7.59
N PHE A 102 -12.37 6.79 -8.06
CA PHE A 102 -12.85 5.69 -7.22
C PHE A 102 -11.92 5.40 -6.04
N GLY A 103 -10.60 5.44 -6.26
CA GLY A 103 -9.60 5.33 -5.19
C GLY A 103 -9.75 6.43 -4.12
N ILE A 104 -9.93 7.69 -4.55
CA ILE A 104 -10.14 8.83 -3.64
C ILE A 104 -11.47 8.67 -2.88
N THR A 105 -12.55 8.26 -3.54
CA THR A 105 -13.84 8.02 -2.89
C THR A 105 -13.72 6.92 -1.82
N GLY A 106 -13.05 5.81 -2.13
CA GLY A 106 -12.81 4.74 -1.16
C GLY A 106 -12.01 5.21 0.04
N TRP A 107 -10.94 5.99 -0.19
CA TRP A 107 -10.17 6.61 0.89
C TRP A 107 -11.01 7.56 1.75
N ALA A 108 -11.82 8.42 1.14
CA ALA A 108 -12.67 9.38 1.85
C ALA A 108 -13.73 8.67 2.73
N ILE A 109 -14.33 7.59 2.23
CA ILE A 109 -15.25 6.75 3.02
C ILE A 109 -14.51 6.15 4.22
N GLY A 110 -13.29 5.65 4.02
CA GLY A 110 -12.46 5.11 5.09
C GLY A 110 -12.09 6.15 6.16
N VAL A 111 -11.71 7.36 5.75
CA VAL A 111 -11.44 8.47 6.68
C VAL A 111 -12.71 8.89 7.42
N GLY A 112 -13.84 9.00 6.74
CA GLY A 112 -15.13 9.32 7.37
C GLY A 112 -15.53 8.27 8.41
N TRP A 113 -15.41 6.98 8.05
CA TRP A 113 -15.71 5.87 8.95
C TRP A 113 -14.81 5.87 10.19
N THR A 114 -13.49 5.97 10.00
CA THR A 114 -12.53 5.99 11.12
C THR A 114 -12.72 7.20 12.03
N THR A 115 -13.10 8.36 11.49
CA THR A 115 -13.38 9.56 12.29
C THR A 115 -14.57 9.35 13.24
N LEU A 116 -15.59 8.61 12.81
CA LEU A 116 -16.78 8.31 13.62
C LEU A 116 -16.54 7.15 14.61
N VAL A 117 -15.80 6.12 14.18
CA VAL A 117 -15.62 4.88 14.96
C VAL A 117 -14.48 5.00 15.98
N ASN A 118 -13.40 5.73 15.69
CA ASN A 118 -12.26 5.84 16.59
C ASN A 118 -12.64 6.34 17.99
N PRO A 119 -13.46 7.41 18.17
CA PRO A 119 -13.88 7.85 19.50
C PRO A 119 -14.60 6.75 20.30
N ILE A 120 -15.42 5.93 19.63
CA ILE A 120 -16.12 4.80 20.24
C ILE A 120 -15.12 3.73 20.68
N ILE A 121 -14.13 3.41 19.84
CA ILE A 121 -13.07 2.46 20.20
C ILE A 121 -12.28 2.97 21.40
N PHE A 122 -11.81 4.23 21.39
CA PHE A 122 -11.05 4.80 22.50
C PHE A 122 -11.84 4.83 23.81
N ALA A 123 -13.16 5.06 23.76
CA ALA A 123 -14.02 5.05 24.94
C ALA A 123 -14.23 3.64 25.53
N ASN A 124 -14.22 2.58 24.71
CA ASN A 124 -14.48 1.21 25.16
C ASN A 124 -13.21 0.42 25.46
N LEU A 125 -12.16 0.60 24.65
CA LEU A 125 -10.91 -0.16 24.73
C LEU A 125 -9.79 0.59 25.45
N GLU A 126 -9.95 1.89 25.71
CA GLU A 126 -8.95 2.75 26.38
C GLU A 126 -7.52 2.50 25.85
N ASN A 127 -6.65 1.94 26.69
CA ASN A 127 -5.26 1.54 26.44
C ASN A 127 -5.09 0.41 25.40
N ARG A 128 -6.05 -0.50 25.29
CA ARG A 128 -6.00 -1.63 24.34
C ARG A 128 -6.21 -1.21 22.90
N THR A 129 -6.66 0.03 22.67
CA THR A 129 -6.89 0.59 21.34
C THR A 129 -5.64 0.55 20.45
N TYR A 130 -4.47 0.84 21.02
CA TYR A 130 -3.21 0.81 20.25
C TYR A 130 -2.78 -0.63 19.89
N PHE A 131 -3.04 -1.62 20.75
CA PHE A 131 -2.85 -3.04 20.40
C PHE A 131 -3.80 -3.49 19.29
N PHE A 132 -5.04 -3.01 19.31
CA PHE A 132 -6.00 -3.26 18.24
C PHE A 132 -5.50 -2.71 16.90
N PHE A 133 -5.04 -1.45 16.86
CA PHE A 133 -4.45 -0.87 15.65
C PHE A 133 -3.16 -1.56 15.22
N ALA A 134 -2.32 -2.01 16.16
CA ALA A 134 -1.15 -2.83 15.84
C ALA A 134 -1.59 -4.13 15.11
N GLY A 135 -2.57 -4.85 15.66
CA GLY A 135 -3.13 -6.05 15.03
C GLY A 135 -3.68 -5.80 13.62
N LEU A 136 -4.39 -4.69 13.41
CA LEU A 136 -4.86 -4.30 12.08
C LEU A 136 -3.71 -4.02 11.09
N ASN A 137 -2.63 -3.36 11.54
CA ASN A 137 -1.45 -3.15 10.70
C ASN A 137 -0.78 -4.47 10.32
N LEU A 138 -0.75 -5.44 11.23
CA LEU A 138 -0.22 -6.78 10.96
C LEU A 138 -1.10 -7.54 9.96
N LEU A 139 -2.44 -7.40 10.05
CA LEU A 139 -3.38 -8.02 9.12
C LEU A 139 -3.24 -7.50 7.68
N TRP A 140 -2.81 -6.25 7.51
CA TRP A 140 -2.56 -5.68 6.18
C TRP A 140 -1.36 -6.34 5.47
N ILE A 141 -0.38 -6.87 6.19
CA ILE A 141 0.81 -7.51 5.61
C ILE A 141 0.45 -8.67 4.67
N PRO A 142 -0.30 -9.72 5.09
CA PRO A 142 -0.65 -10.82 4.21
C PRO A 142 -1.56 -10.39 3.05
N ILE A 143 -2.43 -9.39 3.26
CA ILE A 143 -3.31 -8.85 2.21
C ILE A 143 -2.47 -8.20 1.11
N VAL A 144 -1.55 -7.30 1.48
CA VAL A 144 -0.65 -6.65 0.52
C VAL A 144 0.28 -7.68 -0.12
N PHE A 145 0.77 -8.65 0.66
CA PHE A 145 1.61 -9.70 0.11
C PHE A 145 0.88 -10.53 -0.96
N MET A 146 -0.40 -10.84 -0.78
CA MET A 146 -1.14 -11.72 -1.67
C MET A 146 -1.78 -11.02 -2.87
N PHE A 147 -2.27 -9.79 -2.71
CA PHE A 147 -3.12 -9.13 -3.72
C PHE A 147 -2.48 -7.94 -4.42
N TYR A 148 -1.49 -7.27 -3.81
CA TYR A 148 -0.93 -6.05 -4.42
C TYR A 148 0.13 -6.39 -5.47
N PRO A 149 0.01 -5.87 -6.71
CA PRO A 149 1.05 -6.01 -7.72
C PRO A 149 2.27 -5.14 -7.40
N GLU A 150 3.44 -5.55 -7.88
CA GLU A 150 4.61 -4.66 -7.93
C GLU A 150 4.54 -3.87 -9.23
N THR A 151 4.54 -2.54 -9.11
CA THR A 151 4.39 -1.58 -10.21
C THR A 151 5.66 -0.78 -10.48
N ALA A 152 6.66 -0.88 -9.60
CA ALA A 152 7.92 -0.16 -9.75
C ALA A 152 8.71 -0.66 -10.97
N ASP A 153 9.34 0.28 -11.69
CA ASP A 153 10.21 0.05 -12.85
C ASP A 153 9.56 -0.77 -13.99
N ARG A 154 8.23 -0.72 -14.12
CA ARG A 154 7.46 -1.45 -15.13
C ARG A 154 6.76 -0.51 -16.11
N SER A 155 6.78 -0.86 -17.40
CA SER A 155 6.05 -0.08 -18.43
C SER A 155 4.54 -0.25 -18.27
N LEU A 156 3.77 0.73 -18.73
CA LEU A 156 2.31 0.66 -18.69
C LEU A 156 1.77 -0.51 -19.52
N GLU A 157 2.38 -0.89 -20.66
CA GLU A 157 1.95 -2.09 -21.40
C GLU A 157 2.15 -3.34 -20.57
N SER A 158 3.29 -3.46 -19.87
CA SER A 158 3.61 -4.63 -19.07
C SER A 158 2.69 -4.78 -17.84
N ILE A 159 2.26 -3.66 -17.26
CA ILE A 159 1.26 -3.64 -16.16
C ILE A 159 -0.11 -4.09 -16.69
N ASN A 160 -0.53 -3.65 -17.88
CA ASN A 160 -1.77 -4.12 -18.49
C ASN A 160 -1.72 -5.62 -18.80
N ALA A 161 -0.59 -6.13 -19.31
CA ALA A 161 -0.41 -7.56 -19.54
C ALA A 161 -0.48 -8.37 -18.23
N MET A 162 0.14 -7.87 -17.16
CA MET A 162 0.08 -8.47 -15.83
C MET A 162 -1.37 -8.55 -15.30
N LEU A 163 -2.14 -7.47 -15.46
CA LEU A 163 -3.53 -7.36 -15.02
C LEU A 163 -4.53 -8.14 -15.89
N SER A 164 -4.12 -8.63 -17.07
CA SER A 164 -4.97 -9.44 -17.95
C SER A 164 -5.30 -10.83 -17.39
N THR A 165 -4.60 -11.25 -16.33
CA THR A 165 -4.80 -12.54 -15.67
C THR A 165 -6.15 -12.59 -14.93
N SER A 166 -6.90 -13.68 -15.07
CA SER A 166 -8.21 -13.85 -14.41
C SER A 166 -8.15 -14.01 -12.89
N SER A 167 -6.95 -14.06 -12.28
CA SER A 167 -6.77 -14.30 -10.85
C SER A 167 -6.19 -13.07 -10.16
N PRO A 168 -6.74 -12.64 -9.01
CA PRO A 168 -6.27 -11.45 -8.28
C PRO A 168 -5.00 -11.69 -7.45
N LEU A 169 -4.36 -12.84 -7.60
CA LEU A 169 -3.21 -13.24 -6.79
C LEU A 169 -1.92 -12.72 -7.42
N TYR A 170 -1.11 -12.03 -6.63
CA TYR A 170 0.18 -11.48 -7.04
C TYR A 170 1.06 -12.53 -7.73
N SER A 171 1.14 -13.75 -7.21
CA SER A 171 1.98 -14.81 -7.81
C SER A 171 1.60 -15.13 -9.25
N LYS A 172 0.31 -15.09 -9.59
CA LYS A 172 -0.17 -15.35 -10.96
C LYS A 172 -0.01 -14.12 -11.85
N MET A 173 -0.22 -12.94 -11.29
CA MET A 173 0.07 -11.67 -11.97
C MET A 173 1.55 -11.58 -12.36
N GLU A 174 2.45 -11.88 -11.43
CA GLU A 174 3.90 -11.92 -11.67
C GLU A 174 4.29 -12.97 -12.71
N ALA A 175 3.68 -14.16 -12.67
CA ALA A 175 3.90 -15.18 -13.70
C ALA A 175 3.47 -14.70 -15.09
N ALA A 176 2.32 -14.03 -15.20
CA ALA A 176 1.86 -13.45 -16.47
C ALA A 176 2.77 -12.32 -16.96
N TYR A 177 3.29 -11.49 -16.04
CA TYR A 177 4.30 -10.49 -16.36
C TYR A 177 5.60 -11.14 -16.90
N GLN A 178 6.08 -12.23 -16.32
CA GLN A 178 7.28 -12.93 -16.81
C GLN A 178 7.06 -13.57 -18.18
N ILE A 179 5.87 -14.13 -18.43
CA ILE A 179 5.50 -14.67 -19.74
C ILE A 179 5.45 -13.54 -20.79
N ALA A 180 4.85 -12.39 -20.43
CA ALA A 180 4.78 -11.22 -21.30
C ALA A 180 6.15 -10.53 -21.49
N GLY A 181 7.02 -10.55 -20.47
CA GLY A 181 8.36 -9.98 -20.48
C GLY A 181 9.39 -10.82 -21.25
N ASN A 182 9.16 -12.13 -21.40
CA ASN A 182 9.84 -12.98 -22.39
C ASN A 182 9.20 -12.85 -23.80
N GLY A 183 8.20 -11.97 -23.94
CA GLY A 183 7.34 -11.81 -25.10
C GLY A 183 7.53 -10.49 -25.84
N GLU A 184 8.76 -10.15 -26.22
CA GLU A 184 9.00 -9.33 -27.43
C GLU A 184 8.28 -9.92 -28.68
N VAL A 185 7.71 -11.12 -28.57
CA VAL A 185 6.97 -11.89 -29.58
C VAL A 185 5.51 -11.44 -29.78
N SER A 186 4.89 -10.62 -28.92
CA SER A 186 3.53 -10.11 -29.24
C SER A 186 3.50 -9.14 -30.43
N ALA A 187 4.62 -8.50 -30.77
CA ALA A 187 4.73 -7.72 -32.00
C ALA A 187 4.70 -8.59 -33.28
N THR A 188 5.00 -9.89 -33.17
CA THR A 188 4.93 -10.83 -34.30
C THR A 188 3.50 -11.30 -34.55
N GLN A 189 2.64 -11.33 -33.51
CA GLN A 189 1.26 -11.82 -33.65
C GLN A 189 0.31 -10.75 -34.22
N GLU A 190 0.59 -9.47 -33.96
CA GLU A 190 -0.17 -8.37 -34.58
C GLU A 190 0.27 -8.09 -36.03
N SER A 191 1.52 -8.43 -36.41
CA SER A 191 1.99 -8.36 -37.81
C SER A 191 1.49 -9.53 -38.67
N THR A 192 1.37 -10.74 -38.10
CA THR A 192 0.75 -11.89 -38.81
C THR A 192 -0.77 -11.78 -38.94
N LEU A 193 -1.45 -11.01 -38.07
CA LEU A 193 -2.88 -10.72 -38.23
C LEU A 193 -3.16 -9.55 -39.19
N LYS A 194 -2.17 -8.68 -39.46
CA LYS A 194 -2.29 -7.58 -40.43
C LYS A 194 -1.90 -7.96 -41.84
N ASP A 195 -1.05 -8.97 -42.01
CA ASP A 195 -0.68 -9.48 -43.33
C ASP A 195 -1.65 -10.60 -43.73
N GLY A 196 -2.76 -10.19 -44.34
CA GLY A 196 -3.81 -11.08 -44.80
C GLY A 196 -3.30 -12.08 -45.83
N SER A 197 -2.89 -13.27 -45.38
CA SER A 197 -2.80 -14.46 -46.22
C SER A 197 -3.39 -15.66 -45.48
N MET A 198 -4.66 -15.89 -45.79
CA MET A 198 -5.30 -17.19 -45.66
C MET A 198 -4.62 -18.13 -46.66
N ILE A 199 -3.86 -19.12 -46.20
CA ILE A 199 -3.71 -20.38 -46.94
C ILE A 199 -3.94 -21.55 -45.98
N ILE A 200 -5.07 -22.20 -46.23
CA ILE A 200 -5.42 -23.55 -45.84
C ILE A 200 -4.43 -24.49 -46.54
N GLU A 201 -3.80 -25.43 -45.84
CA GLU A 201 -3.87 -26.86 -46.22
C GLU A 201 -3.46 -27.82 -45.08
N PRO A 202 -4.06 -29.03 -45.03
CA PRO A 202 -3.90 -30.02 -43.98
C PRO A 202 -2.87 -31.11 -44.34
N SER A 203 -2.63 -32.03 -43.39
CA SER A 203 -2.16 -33.42 -43.56
C SER A 203 -0.71 -33.75 -43.16
N ALA A 204 -0.64 -34.57 -42.10
CA ALA A 204 0.21 -35.74 -41.90
C ALA A 204 1.74 -35.63 -41.92
N ALA A 205 2.34 -35.87 -40.74
CA ALA A 205 3.16 -37.06 -40.46
C ALA A 205 3.20 -37.31 -38.95
#